data_AF-A0A7L0CW79-F1
#
_entry.id   AF-A0A7L0CW79-F1
#
_cell.length_a   1.000
_cell.length_b   1.000
_cell.length_c   1.000
_cell.angle_alpha   90.00
_cell.angle_beta   90.00
_cell.angle_gamma   90.00
#
_symmetry.space_group_name_H-M   'P 1'
#
loop_
_entity.id
_entity.type
_entity.pdbx_description
1 polymer ?
#
loop_
_entity_poly.entity_id
_entity_poly.type
_entity_poly.pdbx_seq_one_letter_code
_entity_poly.pdbx_strand_id
1 'polypeptide(L)' 'LSQAAHWVLPGGAALARFYCSTQRGAARGGVLRMAGGVKRAVCRRCCSLLLPGGGGYLRLRGG' A
#
# COMPACT_ATOMS: atom_id res chain seq x y z
N LEU A 1 -9.35 4.23 1.73
CA LEU A 1 -8.71 3.59 0.55
C LEU A 1 -7.79 2.42 0.92
N SER A 2 -7.02 2.49 2.02
CA SER A 2 -6.13 1.40 2.45
C SER A 2 -6.85 0.07 2.70
N GLN A 3 -8.00 0.08 3.40
CA GLN A 3 -8.75 -1.14 3.69
C GLN A 3 -9.41 -1.74 2.44
N ALA A 4 -9.89 -0.91 1.50
CA ALA A 4 -10.38 -1.37 0.20
C ALA A 4 -9.29 -2.08 -0.62
N ALA A 5 -8.08 -1.52 -0.65
CA ALA A 5 -6.95 -2.18 -1.32
C ALA A 5 -6.62 -3.56 -0.70
N HIS A 6 -6.80 -3.71 0.62
CA HIS A 6 -6.58 -4.97 1.33
C HIS A 6 -7.63 -6.03 0.93
N TRP A 7 -8.92 -5.68 0.97
CA TRP A 7 -10.01 -6.61 0.63
C TRP A 7 -9.98 -7.08 -0.83
N VAL A 8 -9.51 -6.22 -1.73
CA VAL A 8 -9.48 -6.49 -3.16
C VAL A 8 -8.22 -7.22 -3.61
N LEU A 9 -7.11 -7.13 -2.86
CA LEU A 9 -5.85 -7.78 -3.21
C LEU A 9 -5.99 -9.26 -3.61
N PRO A 10 -6.72 -10.13 -2.88
CA PRO A 10 -6.88 -11.53 -3.29
C PRO A 10 -7.64 -11.71 -4.61
N GLY A 11 -8.48 -10.76 -5.00
CA GLY A 11 -9.24 -10.80 -6.26
C GLY A 11 -8.51 -10.14 -7.44
N GLY A 12 -7.47 -9.33 -7.20
CA GLY A 12 -6.72 -8.71 -8.28
C GLY A 12 -5.73 -7.62 -7.85
N ALA A 13 -4.46 -7.81 -8.23
CA ALA A 13 -3.38 -6.86 -7.93
C ALA A 13 -3.55 -5.49 -8.62
N ALA A 14 -4.21 -5.43 -9.77
CA ALA A 14 -4.42 -4.18 -10.52
C ALA A 14 -5.34 -3.21 -9.77
N LEU A 15 -6.46 -3.70 -9.24
CA LEU A 15 -7.42 -2.87 -8.52
C LEU A 15 -6.87 -2.43 -7.15
N ALA A 16 -6.11 -3.29 -6.46
CA ALA A 16 -5.37 -2.90 -5.27
C ALA A 16 -4.34 -1.79 -5.55
N ARG A 17 -3.59 -1.88 -6.66
CA ARG A 17 -2.65 -0.83 -7.10
C ARG A 17 -3.37 0.49 -7.39
N PHE A 18 -4.54 0.44 -8.02
CA PHE A 18 -5.36 1.62 -8.29
C PHE A 18 -5.80 2.34 -7.00
N TYR A 19 -6.25 1.59 -5.99
CA TYR A 19 -6.59 2.21 -4.70
C TYR A 19 -5.38 2.82 -4.01
N CYS A 20 -4.22 2.16 -4.07
CA CYS A 20 -2.98 2.67 -3.50
C CYS A 20 -2.43 3.90 -4.24
N SER A 21 -2.51 3.94 -5.58
CA SER A 21 -2.09 5.11 -6.37
C SER A 21 -3.01 6.30 -6.13
N THR A 22 -4.33 6.07 -6.11
CA THR A 22 -5.34 7.09 -5.80
C THR A 22 -5.13 7.67 -4.40
N GLN A 23 -4.90 6.82 -3.39
CA GLN A 23 -4.60 7.28 -2.02
C GLN A 23 -3.33 8.13 -1.96
N ARG A 24 -2.30 7.76 -2.73
CA ARG A 24 -1.06 8.53 -2.79
C ARG A 24 -1.23 9.86 -3.51
N GLY A 25 -2.00 9.89 -4.59
CA GLY A 25 -2.37 11.12 -5.30
C GLY A 25 -3.11 12.08 -4.38
N ALA A 26 -4.17 11.60 -3.71
CA ALA A 26 -4.95 12.39 -2.77
C ALA A 26 -4.10 12.95 -1.61
N ALA A 27 -3.24 12.12 -1.01
CA ALA A 27 -2.35 12.59 0.07
C ALA A 27 -1.32 13.62 -0.40
N ARG A 28 -0.80 13.50 -1.63
CA ARG A 28 0.11 14.49 -2.21
C ARG A 28 -0.60 15.81 -2.51
N GLY A 29 -1.77 15.74 -3.17
CA GLY A 29 -2.56 16.92 -3.51
C GLY A 29 -3.04 17.68 -2.28
N GLY A 30 -3.44 16.96 -1.22
CA GLY A 30 -3.85 17.56 0.05
C GLY A 30 -2.74 17.84 1.05
N VAL A 31 -1.46 17.60 0.69
CA VAL A 31 -0.30 17.73 1.61
C VAL A 31 -0.52 16.97 2.93
N LEU A 32 -1.22 15.84 2.86
CA LEU A 32 -1.61 15.05 4.03
C LEU A 32 -0.51 14.06 4.41
N ARG A 33 -0.21 13.98 5.71
CA ARG A 33 0.69 12.97 6.25
C ARG A 33 -0.03 11.65 6.40
N MET A 34 0.37 10.65 5.61
CA MET A 34 -0.14 9.28 5.78
C MET A 34 0.32 8.67 7.11
N ALA A 35 -0.55 7.88 7.73
CA ALA A 35 -0.19 7.04 8.87
C ALA A 35 1.00 6.12 8.54
N GLY A 36 1.92 5.95 9.50
CA GLY A 36 3.16 5.21 9.30
C GLY A 36 2.96 3.77 8.82
N GLY A 37 1.98 3.05 9.38
CA GLY A 37 1.64 1.69 8.95
C GLY A 37 1.15 1.63 7.50
N VAL A 38 0.26 2.55 7.11
CA VAL A 38 -0.27 2.64 5.74
C VAL A 38 0.84 2.99 4.75
N LYS A 39 1.72 3.94 5.09
CA LYS A 39 2.85 4.34 4.24
C LYS A 39 3.82 3.19 4.00
N ARG A 40 4.11 2.37 5.02
CA ARG A 40 5.03 1.22 4.93
C ARG A 40 4.40 0.04 4.17
N ALA A 41 3.07 -0.09 4.21
CA ALA A 41 2.34 -1.14 3.51
C ALA A 41 2.20 -0.90 2.00
N VAL A 42 2.67 0.23 1.44
CA VAL A 42 2.54 0.51 0.00
C VAL A 42 3.90 0.79 -0.65
N CYS A 43 4.20 0.10 -1.75
CA CYS A 43 5.45 0.28 -2.49
C CYS A 43 5.51 1.68 -3.10
N ARG A 44 6.58 2.43 -2.81
CA ARG A 44 6.77 3.80 -3.32
C ARG A 44 6.97 3.88 -4.84
N ARG A 45 7.39 2.79 -5.49
CA ARG A 45 7.68 2.76 -6.94
C ARG A 45 6.48 2.33 -7.78
N CYS A 46 5.87 1.19 -7.45
CA CYS A 46 4.80 0.59 -8.26
C CYS A 46 3.40 0.63 -7.61
N CYS A 47 3.26 1.35 -6.48
CA CYS A 47 1.98 1.46 -5.73
C CYS A 47 1.35 0.12 -5.34
N SER A 48 2.12 -0.97 -5.30
CA SER A 48 1.60 -2.28 -4.88
C SER A 48 1.50 -2.37 -3.36
N LEU A 49 0.46 -3.05 -2.88
CA LEU A 49 0.26 -3.32 -1.46
C LEU A 49 1.22 -4.44 -1.00
N LEU A 50 2.08 -4.15 -0.04
CA LEU A 50 3.03 -5.10 0.54
C LEU A 50 2.35 -5.82 1.70
N LEU A 51 1.57 -6.86 1.39
CA LEU A 51 1.14 -7.81 2.41
C LEU A 51 2.22 -8.87 2.63
N PRO A 52 2.52 -9.24 3.90
CA PRO A 52 3.30 -10.44 4.19
C PRO A 52 2.65 -11.65 3.53
N GLY A 53 3.37 -12.33 2.64
CA GLY A 53 2.89 -13.54 1.94
C GLY A 53 2.03 -13.29 0.69
N GLY A 54 1.62 -12.04 0.39
CA GLY A 54 0.74 -11.71 -0.75
C GLY A 54 1.39 -10.87 -1.86
N GLY A 55 2.69 -10.54 -1.74
CA GLY A 55 3.40 -9.68 -2.71
C GLY A 55 4.56 -8.88 -2.13
N GLY A 56 4.75 -8.89 -0.81
CA GLY A 56 5.93 -8.37 -0.12
C GLY A 56 6.53 -9.43 0.80
N TYR A 57 7.85 -9.37 0.99
CA TYR A 57 8.54 -10.18 2.00
C TYR A 57 9.13 -9.21 3.05
N LEU A 58 8.89 -9.48 4.34
CA LEU A 58 9.43 -8.72 5.47
C LEU A 58 10.63 -9.51 6.04
N ARG A 59 11.82 -8.91 6.12
CA ARG A 59 12.95 -9.43 6.90
C ARG A 59 13.17 -8.46 8.05
N LEU A 60 13.15 -8.96 9.27
CA LEU A 60 13.64 -8.24 10.44
C LEU A 60 15.17 -8.38 10.44
N ARG A 61 15.89 -7.27 10.58
CA ARG A 61 17.36 -7.26 10.74
C ARG A 61 17.67 -6.54 12.05
N GLY A 62 18.32 -7.26 12.96
CA GLY A 62 18.74 -6.77 14.28
C GLY A 62 17.69 -7.02 15.37
N GLY A 63 18.09 -7.86 16.33
CA GLY A 63 17.55 -7.96 17.69
C GLY A 63 18.70 -7.73 18.66
#